data_AF-A0A086KR01-F1
#
_entry.id   AF-A0A086KR01-F1
#
_cell.length_a   1.000
_cell.length_b   1.000
_cell.length_c   1.000
_cell.angle_alpha   90.00
_cell.angle_beta   90.00
_cell.angle_gamma   90.00
#
_symmetry.space_group_name_H-M   'P 1'
#
loop_
_entity.id
_entity.type
_entity.pdbx_description
1 polymer ?
#
loop_
_entity_poly.entity_id
_entity_poly.type
_entity_poly.pdbx_seq_one_letter_code
_entity_poly.pdbx_strand_id
1 'polypeptide(L)'
;MCILFCCSSACSSLSCSPIFSLHIPVYRFPLWICMSKSFFFSSPYMYTQMRRSLLVICTSFCYSCSPLFSLSPVLSLSLLLCPISAPRVSFALLFSSKEGESVPFSTTIPILQYASLKDWLAAVEQQMVVTLAENLASAIAKLEQVNMPKLLAAKEETNAEASTHPFLHWVASYPLQALLLALQVSWTRSVETALAQEATGEAESHPLATGVLDYTCKLLEFLADRVVTDVGVTVRQRMVQIITELVHQRDVCRTLIDQGVVTKDDFRWLQYMRFYFSPPAANALPQDSLRIAMADATLSYGFEYLGMAERLIQTPLTDKCFLTLTQALNMKLGGNPFGPAGTCQTCSKTN
;
A
#
# COMPACT_ATOMS: atom_id res chain seq x y z
N MET A 1 19.60 15.94 23.39
CA MET A 1 21.02 16.16 23.06
C MET A 1 21.69 14.80 22.99
N CYS A 2 21.77 14.25 21.78
CA CYS A 2 22.50 13.07 21.26
C CYS A 2 21.74 12.63 20.01
N ILE A 3 22.09 13.23 18.86
CA ILE A 3 21.61 12.79 17.54
C ILE A 3 22.65 11.78 17.06
N LEU A 4 22.25 10.51 16.95
CA LEU A 4 23.05 9.46 16.33
C LEU A 4 23.12 9.75 14.82
N PHE A 5 24.29 10.22 14.36
CA PHE A 5 24.65 10.18 12.94
C PHE A 5 25.11 8.76 12.62
N CYS A 6 24.31 8.00 11.88
CA CYS A 6 24.76 6.72 11.33
C CYS A 6 25.42 6.99 9.97
N CYS A 7 26.73 7.16 9.96
CA CYS A 7 27.54 7.18 8.75
C CYS A 7 28.11 5.76 8.59
N SER A 8 27.58 4.95 7.65
CA SER A 8 28.20 3.66 7.33
C SER A 8 29.49 3.92 6.55
N SER A 9 30.63 3.78 7.22
CA SER A 9 31.96 3.94 6.66
C SER A 9 32.50 2.58 6.19
N ALA A 10 32.29 2.23 4.92
CA ALA A 10 33.11 1.24 4.22
C ALA A 10 32.90 1.34 2.71
N CYS A 11 33.59 2.27 2.05
CA CYS A 11 33.96 2.12 0.64
C CYS A 11 35.15 3.04 0.34
N SER A 12 36.35 2.48 0.45
CA SER A 12 37.57 3.08 -0.06
C SER A 12 37.56 3.06 -1.58
N SER A 13 37.91 4.20 -2.18
CA SER A 13 38.19 4.45 -3.61
C SER A 13 37.02 4.32 -4.59
N LEU A 14 36.24 5.40 -4.75
CA LEU A 14 35.86 6.07 -6.01
C LEU A 14 34.76 7.10 -5.67
N SER A 15 34.77 8.24 -6.36
CA SER A 15 33.95 9.44 -6.10
C SER A 15 32.45 9.16 -5.88
N CYS A 16 32.00 9.13 -4.63
CA CYS A 16 30.58 9.11 -4.25
C CYS A 16 30.24 10.29 -3.33
N SER A 17 29.31 11.14 -3.79
CA SER A 17 28.73 12.25 -3.03
C SER A 17 27.86 11.72 -1.87
N PRO A 18 27.77 12.41 -0.73
CA PRO A 18 26.92 11.99 0.38
C PRO A 18 25.44 12.18 0.04
N ILE A 19 24.66 11.10 0.15
CA ILE A 19 23.19 11.13 0.11
C ILE A 19 22.71 11.61 1.49
N PHE A 20 21.89 12.65 1.55
CA PHE A 20 21.28 13.15 2.79
C PHE A 20 19.79 12.76 2.83
N SER A 21 19.39 11.88 3.75
CA SER A 21 17.98 11.64 4.06
C SER A 21 17.47 12.70 5.02
N LEU A 22 16.44 13.45 4.62
CA LEU A 22 15.77 14.43 5.47
C LEU A 22 14.36 13.91 5.79
N HIS A 23 14.09 13.60 7.07
CA HIS A 23 12.74 13.23 7.53
C HIS A 23 11.87 14.49 7.65
N ILE A 24 10.93 14.69 6.73
CA ILE A 24 9.91 15.74 6.81
C ILE A 24 8.54 15.05 7.00
N PRO A 25 7.90 15.13 8.18
CA PRO A 25 6.54 14.64 8.34
C PRO A 25 5.56 15.56 7.60
N VAL A 26 4.80 15.00 6.65
CA VAL A 26 3.74 15.72 5.90
C VAL A 26 2.41 15.46 6.59
N TYR A 27 1.80 16.50 7.19
CA TYR A 27 0.48 16.43 7.83
C TYR A 27 -0.61 17.01 6.92
N ARG A 28 -1.76 16.34 6.83
CA ARG A 28 -2.97 16.83 6.14
C ARG A 28 -3.73 17.77 7.08
N PHE A 29 -3.86 19.06 6.71
CA PHE A 29 -4.77 20.00 7.39
C PHE A 29 -6.17 19.91 6.77
N PRO A 30 -7.27 19.75 7.55
CA PRO A 30 -8.59 20.18 7.12
C PRO A 30 -8.72 21.70 7.33
N LEU A 31 -8.94 22.42 6.23
CA LEU A 31 -9.31 23.84 6.20
C LEU A 31 -10.70 24.03 6.83
N TRP A 32 -10.78 24.18 8.14
CA TRP A 32 -11.83 24.92 8.84
C TRP A 32 -11.43 25.01 10.31
N ILE A 33 -11.53 26.20 10.90
CA ILE A 33 -11.19 26.58 12.28
C ILE A 33 -9.81 27.24 12.43
N CYS A 34 -9.84 28.47 12.96
CA CYS A 34 -8.73 29.35 13.35
C CYS A 34 -8.04 30.23 12.27
N MET A 35 -8.83 31.08 11.59
CA MET A 35 -8.35 32.42 11.24
C MET A 35 -8.90 33.43 12.25
N SER A 36 -8.13 33.68 13.32
CA SER A 36 -8.29 34.85 14.19
C SER A 36 -7.00 35.09 14.97
N LYS A 37 -6.01 35.69 14.29
CA LYS A 37 -5.12 36.74 14.82
C LYS A 37 -3.99 37.02 13.83
N SER A 38 -4.09 38.17 13.18
CA SER A 38 -3.04 38.78 12.36
C SER A 38 -1.83 39.12 13.23
N PHE A 39 -0.63 38.71 12.81
CA PHE A 39 0.63 39.30 13.28
C PHE A 39 1.39 39.87 12.09
N PHE A 40 1.38 41.19 11.98
CA PHE A 40 2.27 41.96 11.12
C PHE A 40 3.64 42.06 11.81
N PHE A 41 4.73 41.76 11.10
CA PHE A 41 6.06 42.23 11.47
C PHE A 41 6.84 42.69 10.23
N SER A 42 7.20 43.98 10.23
CA SER A 42 8.05 44.64 9.26
C SER A 42 9.49 44.68 9.78
N SER A 43 10.44 44.01 9.11
CA SER A 43 11.87 44.41 8.98
C SER A 43 12.74 43.23 8.47
N PRO A 44 13.68 43.45 7.52
CA PRO A 44 14.46 42.39 6.86
C PRO A 44 15.65 41.82 7.65
N TYR A 45 15.90 42.23 8.90
CA TYR A 45 17.08 41.80 9.67
C TYR A 45 16.87 40.62 10.64
N MET A 46 15.66 40.05 10.72
CA MET A 46 15.32 38.90 11.58
C MET A 46 15.42 37.52 10.88
N TYR A 47 15.90 37.46 9.63
CA TYR A 47 15.90 36.23 8.83
C TYR A 47 17.01 35.22 9.22
N THR A 48 18.12 35.70 9.78
CA THR A 48 19.31 34.86 10.05
C THR A 48 19.27 34.18 11.43
N GLN A 49 18.63 34.81 12.42
CA GLN A 49 18.38 34.22 13.75
C GLN A 49 17.26 33.17 13.71
N MET A 50 16.31 33.27 12.77
CA MET A 50 15.24 32.29 12.59
C MET A 50 15.70 30.91 12.09
N ARG A 51 16.90 30.75 11.49
CA ARG A 51 17.34 29.43 10.99
C ARG A 51 17.71 28.43 12.07
N ARG A 52 18.19 28.89 13.24
CA ARG A 52 18.40 28.00 14.41
C ARG A 52 17.10 27.78 15.17
N SER A 53 16.23 28.79 15.22
CA SER A 53 14.94 28.70 15.89
C SER A 53 13.92 27.88 15.10
N LEU A 54 13.91 27.88 13.76
CA LEU A 54 13.00 27.03 12.96
C LEU A 54 13.30 25.54 13.15
N LEU A 55 14.56 25.14 13.31
CA LEU A 55 14.90 23.73 13.56
C LEU A 55 14.45 23.28 14.96
N VAL A 56 14.52 24.18 15.95
CA VAL A 56 14.08 23.94 17.33
C VAL A 56 12.55 24.04 17.47
N ILE A 57 11.90 24.92 16.70
CA ILE A 57 10.44 25.06 16.65
C ILE A 57 9.84 23.86 15.91
N CYS A 58 10.40 23.41 14.78
CA CYS A 58 9.91 22.21 14.10
C CYS A 58 10.05 20.94 14.96
N THR A 59 11.12 20.81 15.74
CA THR A 59 11.31 19.65 16.64
C THR A 59 10.43 19.74 17.89
N SER A 60 10.25 20.92 18.48
CA SER A 60 9.39 21.12 19.66
C SER A 60 7.88 21.07 19.34
N PHE A 61 7.48 21.50 18.13
CA PHE A 61 6.11 21.41 17.64
C PHE A 61 5.76 19.97 17.19
N CYS A 62 6.72 19.22 16.65
CA CYS A 62 6.55 17.79 16.35
C CYS A 62 6.31 16.95 17.62
N TYR A 63 7.00 17.24 18.72
CA TYR A 63 6.82 16.48 19.97
C TYR A 63 5.52 16.85 20.73
N SER A 64 5.07 18.10 20.65
CA SER A 64 3.88 18.56 21.41
C SER A 64 2.53 18.17 20.78
N CYS A 65 2.47 17.96 19.47
CA CYS A 65 1.24 17.54 18.76
C CYS A 65 1.11 16.03 18.55
N SER A 66 2.14 15.25 18.91
CA SER A 66 2.14 13.79 18.80
C SER A 66 0.99 13.06 19.52
N PRO A 67 0.38 13.55 20.63
CA PRO A 67 -0.75 12.88 21.25
C PRO A 67 -2.13 13.26 20.69
N LEU A 68 -2.24 14.23 19.78
CA LEU A 68 -3.54 14.81 19.41
C LEU A 68 -4.18 14.25 18.13
N PHE A 69 -3.44 13.55 17.26
CA PHE A 69 -3.99 13.06 15.99
C PHE A 69 -3.34 11.73 15.54
N SER A 70 -4.14 10.67 15.47
CA SER A 70 -3.71 9.31 15.09
C SER A 70 -3.76 9.05 13.58
N LEU A 71 -3.35 10.00 12.74
CA LEU A 71 -3.24 9.80 11.28
C LEU A 71 -1.80 10.09 10.83
N SER A 72 -1.04 8.99 10.81
CA SER A 72 0.14 8.64 9.99
C SER A 72 1.34 9.63 9.87
N PRO A 73 2.45 9.38 10.61
CA PRO A 73 3.77 9.91 10.29
C PRO A 73 4.47 8.96 9.30
N VAL A 74 4.12 9.01 8.00
CA VAL A 74 4.48 7.92 7.04
C VAL A 74 5.47 8.31 5.94
N LEU A 75 5.90 9.56 5.80
CA LEU A 75 6.83 9.94 4.73
C LEU A 75 8.20 10.39 5.22
N SER A 76 9.25 9.70 4.75
CA SER A 76 10.59 10.26 4.60
C SER A 76 10.93 10.42 3.12
N LEU A 77 11.39 11.62 2.74
CA LEU A 77 11.71 11.99 1.36
C LEU A 77 13.23 12.06 1.22
N SER A 78 13.81 11.25 0.35
CA SER A 78 15.26 11.31 0.10
C SER A 78 15.57 12.35 -0.98
N LEU A 79 16.40 13.33 -0.63
CA LEU A 79 16.79 14.44 -1.50
C LEU A 79 18.24 14.28 -1.94
N LEU A 80 18.48 14.27 -3.25
CA LEU A 80 19.85 14.39 -3.76
C LEU A 80 20.22 15.86 -3.83
N LEU A 81 21.27 16.27 -3.10
CA LEU A 81 21.88 17.60 -3.22
C LEU A 81 23.09 17.50 -4.15
N CYS A 82 23.00 18.11 -5.33
CA CYS A 82 24.13 18.18 -6.27
C CYS A 82 25.20 19.18 -5.74
N PRO A 83 26.51 18.91 -5.91
CA PRO A 83 27.58 19.76 -5.38
C PRO A 83 27.65 21.15 -6.04
N ILE A 84 28.41 22.01 -5.36
CA ILE A 84 28.34 23.48 -5.26
C ILE A 84 28.57 24.27 -6.58
N SER A 85 28.78 23.64 -7.74
CA SER A 85 29.10 24.33 -9.01
C SER A 85 28.00 24.37 -10.07
N ALA A 86 26.82 23.79 -9.82
CA ALA A 86 25.64 23.86 -10.70
C ALA A 86 24.50 24.60 -9.98
N PRO A 87 23.48 25.15 -10.69
CA PRO A 87 22.27 25.63 -10.00
C PRO A 87 21.81 24.52 -9.06
N ARG A 88 21.64 24.84 -7.78
CA ARG A 88 21.20 23.85 -6.78
C ARG A 88 19.86 23.32 -7.27
N VAL A 89 19.80 22.08 -7.73
CA VAL A 89 18.56 21.38 -8.05
C VAL A 89 18.42 20.26 -7.04
N SER A 90 17.37 20.33 -6.22
CA SER A 90 17.00 19.28 -5.28
C SER A 90 15.91 18.45 -5.93
N PHE A 91 16.14 17.15 -6.07
CA PHE A 91 15.17 16.21 -6.62
C PHE A 91 14.60 15.32 -5.52
N ALA A 92 13.29 15.10 -5.54
CA ALA A 92 12.68 14.00 -4.81
C ALA A 92 12.84 12.71 -5.63
N LEU A 93 13.49 11.70 -5.04
CA LEU A 93 13.81 10.44 -5.72
C LEU A 93 12.93 9.27 -5.29
N LEU A 94 12.61 9.20 -4.00
CA LEU A 94 11.80 8.13 -3.43
C LEU A 94 11.04 8.64 -2.20
N PHE A 95 9.99 7.92 -1.86
CA PHE A 95 9.28 8.02 -0.59
C PHE A 95 9.43 6.74 0.20
N SER A 96 9.42 6.83 1.52
CA SER A 96 9.63 5.68 2.39
C SER A 96 8.77 5.75 3.64
N SER A 97 8.33 4.58 4.07
CA SER A 97 7.58 4.35 5.30
C SER A 97 8.49 4.26 6.52
N LYS A 98 7.89 4.39 7.71
CA LYS A 98 8.59 4.24 8.99
C LYS A 98 9.08 2.81 9.24
N GLU A 99 8.46 1.82 8.59
CA GLU A 99 8.78 0.40 8.66
C GLU A 99 9.94 0.00 7.71
N GLY A 100 10.46 0.95 6.92
CA GLY A 100 11.63 0.74 6.06
C GLY A 100 11.31 0.36 4.62
N GLU A 101 10.03 0.26 4.22
CA GLU A 101 9.69 0.17 2.81
C GLU A 101 9.99 1.49 2.11
N SER A 102 10.70 1.41 0.98
CA SER A 102 11.04 2.56 0.14
C SER A 102 10.56 2.31 -1.28
N VAL A 103 9.97 3.34 -1.90
CA VAL A 103 9.41 3.29 -3.25
C VAL A 103 9.99 4.43 -4.08
N PRO A 104 10.74 4.14 -5.15
CA PRO A 104 11.25 5.17 -6.04
C PRO A 104 10.11 5.78 -6.84
N PHE A 105 10.16 7.08 -7.08
CA PHE A 105 9.22 7.73 -7.98
C PHE A 105 9.48 7.30 -9.42
N SER A 106 8.41 7.09 -10.20
CA SER A 106 8.53 6.81 -11.63
C SER A 106 9.18 7.97 -12.39
N THR A 107 8.86 9.21 -12.00
CA THR A 107 9.51 10.42 -12.51
C THR A 107 10.05 11.25 -11.34
N THR A 108 11.28 11.76 -11.49
CA THR A 108 11.93 12.56 -10.46
C THR A 108 11.33 13.96 -10.42
N ILE A 109 11.11 14.49 -9.20
CA ILE A 109 10.42 15.78 -9.03
C ILE A 109 11.44 16.87 -8.69
N PRO A 110 11.63 17.89 -9.54
CA PRO A 110 12.54 18.99 -9.28
C PRO A 110 11.90 20.01 -8.32
N ILE A 111 12.19 19.90 -7.02
CA ILE A 111 11.53 20.67 -5.96
C ILE A 111 11.75 22.17 -6.13
N LEU A 112 12.96 22.56 -6.57
CA LEU A 112 13.35 23.98 -6.67
C LEU A 112 12.78 24.69 -7.90
N GLN A 113 12.04 23.98 -8.77
CA GLN A 113 11.32 24.60 -9.90
C GLN A 113 9.96 25.17 -9.49
N TYR A 114 9.41 24.74 -8.36
CA TYR A 114 8.11 25.20 -7.87
C TYR A 114 8.27 26.48 -7.05
N ALA A 115 7.38 27.45 -7.29
CA ALA A 115 7.42 28.75 -6.62
C ALA A 115 6.95 28.69 -5.15
N SER A 116 6.07 27.74 -4.79
CA SER A 116 5.50 27.64 -3.46
C SER A 116 5.64 26.23 -2.85
N LEU A 117 5.65 26.18 -1.52
CA LEU A 117 5.65 24.93 -0.75
C LEU A 117 4.46 24.03 -1.11
N LYS A 118 3.28 24.64 -1.29
CA LYS A 118 2.04 23.94 -1.62
C LYS A 118 2.15 23.22 -2.97
N ASP A 119 2.74 23.89 -3.97
CA ASP A 119 2.76 23.38 -5.34
C ASP A 119 3.70 22.18 -5.48
N TRP A 120 4.87 22.19 -4.84
CA TRP A 120 5.75 21.02 -4.90
C TRP A 120 5.22 19.86 -4.05
N LEU A 121 4.55 20.12 -2.92
CA LEU A 121 3.89 19.07 -2.14
C LEU A 121 2.75 18.41 -2.93
N ALA A 122 1.94 19.20 -3.65
CA ALA A 122 0.90 18.67 -4.52
C ALA A 122 1.49 17.85 -5.68
N ALA A 123 2.62 18.28 -6.26
CA ALA A 123 3.32 17.51 -7.28
C ALA A 123 3.88 16.18 -6.72
N VAL A 124 4.41 16.18 -5.50
CA VAL A 124 4.83 14.97 -4.79
C VAL A 124 3.65 14.02 -4.59
N GLU A 125 2.54 14.51 -4.04
CA GLU A 125 1.32 13.71 -3.82
C GLU A 125 0.81 13.08 -5.13
N GLN A 126 0.71 13.88 -6.19
CA GLN A 126 0.29 13.39 -7.50
C GLN A 126 1.25 12.31 -8.04
N GLN A 127 2.55 12.53 -7.92
CA GLN A 127 3.54 11.57 -8.40
C GLN A 127 3.56 10.29 -7.56
N MET A 128 3.27 10.35 -6.26
CA MET A 128 3.09 9.16 -5.43
C MET A 128 1.94 8.30 -5.94
N VAL A 129 0.78 8.92 -6.23
CA VAL A 129 -0.40 8.25 -6.76
C VAL A 129 -0.09 7.57 -8.10
N VAL A 130 0.55 8.28 -9.04
CA VAL A 130 0.96 7.74 -10.34
C VAL A 130 1.91 6.56 -10.16
N THR A 131 2.93 6.72 -9.32
CA THR A 131 3.95 5.69 -9.06
C THR A 131 3.32 4.41 -8.47
N LEU A 132 2.36 4.54 -7.56
CA LEU A 132 1.67 3.38 -6.98
C LEU A 132 0.78 2.67 -8.00
N ALA A 133 0.07 3.42 -8.86
CA ALA A 133 -0.75 2.85 -9.92
C ALA A 133 0.07 2.11 -10.97
N GLU A 134 1.22 2.67 -11.38
CA GLU A 134 2.15 2.00 -12.31
C GLU A 134 2.76 0.73 -11.69
N ASN A 135 3.15 0.78 -10.41
CA ASN A 135 3.63 -0.40 -9.70
C ASN A 135 2.57 -1.49 -9.62
N LEU A 136 1.30 -1.13 -9.39
CA LEU A 136 0.19 -2.09 -9.42
C LEU A 136 0.02 -2.72 -10.80
N ALA A 137 -0.03 -1.90 -11.86
CA ALA A 137 -0.17 -2.37 -13.23
C ALA A 137 0.97 -3.33 -13.62
N SER A 138 2.20 -2.97 -13.28
CA SER A 138 3.39 -3.80 -13.50
C SER A 138 3.35 -5.11 -12.69
N ALA A 139 2.94 -5.04 -11.41
CA ALA A 139 2.82 -6.21 -10.55
C ALA A 139 1.77 -7.21 -11.07
N ILE A 140 0.61 -6.73 -11.52
CA ILE A 140 -0.45 -7.55 -12.13
C ILE A 140 0.05 -8.19 -13.42
N ALA A 141 0.64 -7.40 -14.34
CA ALA A 141 1.16 -7.93 -15.59
C ALA A 141 2.23 -9.01 -15.36
N LYS A 142 3.09 -8.82 -14.36
CA LYS A 142 4.09 -9.82 -13.99
C LYS A 142 3.44 -11.07 -13.39
N LEU A 143 2.44 -10.92 -12.52
CA LEU A 143 1.70 -12.03 -11.93
C LEU A 143 1.00 -12.88 -13.00
N GLU A 144 0.43 -12.25 -14.04
CA GLU A 144 -0.24 -12.94 -15.15
C GLU A 144 0.75 -13.69 -16.08
N GLN A 145 1.93 -13.14 -16.31
CA GLN A 145 2.99 -13.79 -17.10
C GLN A 145 3.59 -15.00 -16.38
N VAL A 146 3.57 -14.96 -15.06
CA VAL A 146 4.12 -16.01 -14.20
C VAL A 146 3.08 -17.13 -14.13
N ASN A 147 3.38 -18.27 -14.76
CA ASN A 147 2.55 -19.47 -14.58
C ASN A 147 2.76 -19.99 -13.14
N MET A 148 2.03 -19.40 -12.21
CA MET A 148 2.12 -19.66 -10.78
C MET A 148 1.95 -21.14 -10.43
N PRO A 149 0.99 -21.90 -11.03
CA PRO A 149 0.92 -23.35 -10.81
C PRO A 149 2.20 -24.11 -11.15
N LYS A 150 2.88 -23.75 -12.25
CA LYS A 150 4.17 -24.36 -12.62
C LYS A 150 5.31 -23.97 -11.69
N LEU A 151 5.28 -22.77 -11.14
CA LEU A 151 6.29 -22.26 -10.23
C LEU A 151 6.17 -22.85 -8.82
N LEU A 152 4.96 -23.00 -8.31
CA LEU A 152 4.71 -23.65 -7.02
C LEU A 152 5.05 -25.15 -7.07
N ALA A 153 4.94 -25.79 -8.25
CA ALA A 153 5.27 -27.18 -8.46
C ALA A 153 6.75 -27.44 -8.80
N ALA A 154 7.55 -26.40 -9.06
CA ALA A 154 8.96 -26.54 -9.33
C ALA A 154 9.67 -27.01 -8.06
N LYS A 155 10.19 -28.25 -8.08
CA LYS A 155 11.06 -28.74 -7.01
C LYS A 155 12.33 -27.90 -6.99
N GLU A 156 12.64 -27.30 -5.85
CA GLU A 156 13.90 -26.59 -5.67
C GLU A 156 15.08 -27.55 -5.89
N GLU A 157 16.04 -27.14 -6.70
CA GLU A 157 17.34 -27.79 -6.72
C GLU A 157 17.97 -27.59 -5.34
N THR A 158 18.50 -28.68 -4.76
CA THR A 158 18.86 -28.86 -3.34
C THR A 158 19.92 -27.89 -2.76
N ASN A 159 20.31 -26.83 -3.47
CA ASN A 159 21.31 -25.83 -3.05
C ASN A 159 20.97 -24.38 -3.43
N ALA A 160 19.77 -24.08 -3.95
CA ALA A 160 19.40 -22.70 -4.26
C ALA A 160 18.93 -21.96 -2.98
N GLU A 161 19.50 -20.78 -2.71
CA GLU A 161 19.02 -19.92 -1.62
C GLU A 161 17.52 -19.65 -1.80
N ALA A 162 16.73 -19.73 -0.72
CA ALA A 162 15.27 -19.51 -0.76
C ALA A 162 14.89 -18.16 -1.40
N SER A 163 15.76 -17.15 -1.29
CA SER A 163 15.67 -15.83 -1.93
C SER A 163 15.61 -15.86 -3.47
N THR A 164 16.07 -16.94 -4.11
CA THR A 164 16.20 -17.06 -5.57
C THR A 164 14.90 -17.48 -6.25
N HIS A 165 13.89 -17.92 -5.49
CA HIS A 165 12.63 -18.37 -6.07
C HIS A 165 11.94 -17.21 -6.82
N PRO A 166 11.50 -17.37 -8.09
CA PRO A 166 10.96 -16.26 -8.90
C PRO A 166 9.77 -15.54 -8.27
N PHE A 167 8.94 -16.25 -7.51
CA PHE A 167 7.86 -15.64 -6.73
C PHE A 167 8.37 -14.77 -5.57
N LEU A 168 9.41 -15.20 -4.84
CA LEU A 168 9.98 -14.40 -3.75
C LEU A 168 10.73 -13.19 -4.30
N HIS A 169 11.36 -13.32 -5.47
CA HIS A 169 11.90 -12.18 -6.20
C HIS A 169 10.78 -11.19 -6.60
N TRP A 170 9.62 -11.67 -7.06
CA TRP A 170 8.45 -10.82 -7.32
C TRP A 170 7.96 -10.09 -6.06
N VAL A 171 7.85 -10.80 -4.92
CA VAL A 171 7.49 -10.19 -3.62
C VAL A 171 8.54 -9.16 -3.16
N ALA A 172 9.82 -9.36 -3.49
CA ALA A 172 10.87 -8.39 -3.18
C ALA A 172 10.82 -7.14 -4.09
N SER A 173 10.37 -7.30 -5.34
CA SER A 173 10.45 -6.27 -6.39
C SER A 173 9.44 -5.14 -6.25
N TYR A 174 8.27 -5.39 -5.65
CA TYR A 174 7.17 -4.42 -5.59
C TYR A 174 6.84 -4.00 -4.14
N PRO A 175 6.27 -2.80 -3.93
CA PRO A 175 5.77 -2.41 -2.62
C PRO A 175 4.60 -3.30 -2.18
N LEU A 176 4.47 -3.51 -0.88
CA LEU A 176 3.48 -4.38 -0.26
C LEU A 176 2.05 -4.05 -0.70
N GLN A 177 1.72 -2.76 -0.76
CA GLN A 177 0.41 -2.29 -1.18
C GLN A 177 0.06 -2.75 -2.60
N ALA A 178 1.01 -2.66 -3.54
CA ALA A 178 0.80 -3.11 -4.91
C ALA A 178 0.68 -4.64 -5.01
N LEU A 179 1.49 -5.38 -4.24
CA LEU A 179 1.45 -6.85 -4.21
C LEU A 179 0.08 -7.38 -3.77
N LEU A 180 -0.48 -6.82 -2.71
CA LEU A 180 -1.77 -7.27 -2.17
C LEU A 180 -2.93 -6.93 -3.08
N LEU A 181 -2.95 -5.71 -3.62
CA LEU A 181 -3.95 -5.32 -4.62
C LEU A 181 -3.87 -6.21 -5.86
N ALA A 182 -2.67 -6.55 -6.34
CA ALA A 182 -2.49 -7.44 -7.47
C ALA A 182 -3.05 -8.86 -7.19
N LEU A 183 -2.79 -9.39 -5.99
CA LEU A 183 -3.34 -10.69 -5.56
C LEU A 183 -4.86 -10.65 -5.42
N GLN A 184 -5.43 -9.59 -4.86
CA GLN A 184 -6.88 -9.40 -4.70
C GLN A 184 -7.61 -9.29 -6.04
N VAL A 185 -7.03 -8.55 -6.99
CA VAL A 185 -7.54 -8.46 -8.38
C VAL A 185 -7.49 -9.83 -9.06
N SER A 186 -6.35 -10.52 -8.96
CA SER A 186 -6.18 -11.85 -9.55
C SER A 186 -7.19 -12.84 -8.97
N TRP A 187 -7.36 -12.85 -7.64
CA TRP A 187 -8.29 -13.74 -6.96
C TRP A 187 -9.74 -13.45 -7.34
N THR A 188 -10.16 -12.17 -7.33
CA THR A 188 -11.51 -11.77 -7.76
C THR A 188 -11.80 -12.28 -9.17
N ARG A 189 -10.86 -12.08 -10.10
CA ARG A 189 -10.99 -12.56 -11.48
C ARG A 189 -11.09 -14.08 -11.56
N SER A 190 -10.26 -14.81 -10.81
CA SER A 190 -10.28 -16.28 -10.79
C SER A 190 -11.59 -16.83 -10.24
N VAL A 191 -12.13 -16.26 -9.16
CA VAL A 191 -13.44 -16.63 -8.60
C VAL A 191 -14.55 -16.38 -9.62
N GLU A 192 -14.63 -15.18 -10.18
CA GLU A 192 -15.69 -14.85 -11.14
C GLU A 192 -15.60 -15.66 -12.44
N THR A 193 -14.39 -15.99 -12.89
CA THR A 193 -14.19 -16.87 -14.06
C THR A 193 -14.68 -18.28 -13.76
N ALA A 194 -14.39 -18.81 -12.56
CA ALA A 194 -14.86 -20.13 -12.14
C ALA A 194 -16.39 -20.16 -11.95
N LEU A 195 -17.01 -19.08 -11.46
CA LEU A 195 -18.47 -18.95 -11.34
C LEU A 195 -19.18 -18.62 -12.66
N ALA A 196 -18.45 -18.21 -13.70
CA ALA A 196 -19.00 -17.91 -15.03
C ALA A 196 -18.96 -19.13 -15.97
N GLN A 197 -18.12 -20.14 -15.68
CA GLN A 197 -18.19 -21.42 -16.36
C GLN A 197 -19.54 -22.05 -16.00
N GLU A 198 -20.48 -22.08 -16.95
CA GLU A 198 -21.75 -22.78 -16.77
C GLU A 198 -21.46 -24.16 -16.20
N ALA A 199 -22.18 -24.54 -15.15
CA ALA A 199 -22.17 -25.91 -14.65
C ALA A 199 -22.67 -26.80 -15.78
N THR A 200 -21.76 -27.24 -16.65
CA THR A 200 -22.02 -28.20 -17.71
C THR A 200 -22.32 -29.53 -17.04
N GLY A 201 -23.56 -29.68 -16.59
CA GLY A 201 -24.32 -30.90 -16.30
C GLY A 201 -23.78 -31.95 -15.33
N GLU A 202 -22.47 -32.08 -15.11
CA GLU A 202 -21.85 -33.31 -14.60
C GLU A 202 -20.53 -33.05 -13.82
N ALA A 203 -20.32 -31.85 -13.27
CA ALA A 203 -19.18 -31.62 -12.40
C ALA A 203 -19.44 -32.21 -11.01
N GLU A 204 -18.76 -33.30 -10.66
CA GLU A 204 -18.81 -33.92 -9.31
C GLU A 204 -18.32 -32.98 -8.18
N SER A 205 -17.63 -31.88 -8.53
CA SER A 205 -17.04 -30.93 -7.58
C SER A 205 -17.46 -29.48 -7.88
N HIS A 206 -17.64 -28.67 -6.83
CA HIS A 206 -17.95 -27.24 -6.93
C HIS A 206 -16.91 -26.48 -7.79
N PRO A 207 -17.30 -25.53 -8.67
CA PRO A 207 -16.39 -24.85 -9.59
C PRO A 207 -15.19 -24.16 -8.92
N LEU A 208 -15.40 -23.65 -7.69
CA LEU A 208 -14.34 -23.03 -6.89
C LEU A 208 -13.33 -24.02 -6.29
N ALA A 209 -13.69 -25.30 -6.15
CA ALA A 209 -12.90 -26.27 -5.41
C ALA A 209 -11.62 -26.71 -6.14
N THR A 210 -11.71 -27.01 -7.44
CA THR A 210 -10.62 -27.62 -8.22
C THR A 210 -9.65 -26.63 -8.84
N GLY A 211 -9.96 -25.32 -8.80
CA GLY A 211 -9.11 -24.26 -9.34
C GLY A 211 -8.68 -23.26 -8.28
N VAL A 212 -9.61 -22.45 -7.80
CA VAL A 212 -9.30 -21.28 -6.95
C VAL A 212 -8.87 -21.71 -5.54
N LEU A 213 -9.63 -22.62 -4.91
CA LEU A 213 -9.32 -23.07 -3.55
C LEU A 213 -8.00 -23.85 -3.51
N ASP A 214 -7.81 -24.81 -4.42
CA ASP A 214 -6.58 -25.60 -4.53
C ASP A 214 -5.36 -24.69 -4.76
N TYR A 215 -5.46 -23.73 -5.67
CA TYR A 215 -4.41 -22.73 -5.90
C TYR A 215 -4.07 -21.94 -4.63
N THR A 216 -5.10 -21.44 -3.94
CA THR A 216 -4.93 -20.63 -2.72
C THR A 216 -4.27 -21.44 -1.61
N CYS A 217 -4.67 -22.70 -1.43
CA CYS A 217 -4.06 -23.62 -0.45
C CYS A 217 -2.60 -23.91 -0.78
N LYS A 218 -2.27 -24.21 -2.04
CA LYS A 218 -0.87 -24.47 -2.48
C LYS A 218 0.03 -23.25 -2.29
N LEU A 219 -0.49 -22.05 -2.59
CA LEU A 219 0.26 -20.82 -2.38
C LEU A 219 0.48 -20.54 -0.88
N LEU A 220 -0.51 -20.82 -0.04
CA LEU A 220 -0.39 -20.73 1.41
C LEU A 220 0.66 -21.70 1.96
N GLU A 221 0.64 -22.96 1.55
CA GLU A 221 1.64 -23.97 1.93
C GLU A 221 3.05 -23.54 1.51
N PHE A 222 3.20 -23.12 0.25
CA PHE A 222 4.46 -22.61 -0.29
C PHE A 222 5.03 -21.43 0.53
N LEU A 223 4.17 -20.50 0.93
CA LEU A 223 4.54 -19.33 1.74
C LEU A 223 4.84 -19.71 3.19
N ALA A 224 4.07 -20.63 3.78
CA ALA A 224 4.24 -21.08 5.15
C ALA A 224 5.58 -21.80 5.36
N ASP A 225 6.01 -22.60 4.38
CA ASP A 225 7.32 -23.27 4.45
C ASP A 225 8.49 -22.27 4.40
N ARG A 226 8.34 -21.20 3.62
CA ARG A 226 9.40 -20.21 3.36
C ARG A 226 9.41 -19.05 4.35
N VAL A 227 8.31 -18.76 5.03
CA VAL A 227 8.28 -17.64 6.00
C VAL A 227 9.17 -17.93 7.21
N VAL A 228 9.51 -19.21 7.45
CA VAL A 228 10.41 -19.64 8.53
C VAL A 228 11.89 -19.53 8.13
N THR A 229 12.21 -19.63 6.84
CA THR A 229 13.59 -19.58 6.33
C THR A 229 14.18 -18.17 6.37
N ASP A 230 15.46 -18.02 6.03
CA ASP A 230 16.12 -16.71 6.03
C ASP A 230 15.91 -15.96 4.69
N VAL A 231 14.83 -15.18 4.64
CA VAL A 231 14.42 -14.39 3.46
C VAL A 231 14.60 -12.87 3.65
N GLY A 232 15.18 -12.44 4.77
CA GLY A 232 15.28 -11.02 5.15
C GLY A 232 14.01 -10.44 5.77
N VAL A 233 14.16 -9.40 6.60
CA VAL A 233 13.08 -8.85 7.45
C VAL A 233 11.93 -8.27 6.62
N THR A 234 12.23 -7.44 5.63
CA THR A 234 11.22 -6.76 4.80
C THR A 234 10.40 -7.77 3.97
N VAL A 235 11.05 -8.74 3.34
CA VAL A 235 10.34 -9.77 2.55
C VAL A 235 9.50 -10.65 3.47
N ARG A 236 10.02 -11.04 4.64
CA ARG A 236 9.25 -11.79 5.65
C ARG A 236 7.98 -11.04 6.07
N GLN A 237 8.08 -9.75 6.35
CA GLN A 237 6.91 -8.91 6.68
C GLN A 237 5.89 -8.88 5.54
N ARG A 238 6.34 -8.74 4.29
CA ARG A 238 5.46 -8.80 3.12
C ARG A 238 4.77 -10.16 3.00
N MET A 239 5.50 -11.26 3.20
CA MET A 239 4.94 -12.61 3.18
C MET A 239 3.87 -12.80 4.25
N VAL A 240 4.09 -12.35 5.49
CA VAL A 240 3.09 -12.44 6.57
C VAL A 240 1.79 -11.73 6.19
N GLN A 241 1.89 -10.56 5.57
CA GLN A 241 0.72 -9.79 5.12
C GLN A 241 0.01 -10.48 3.96
N ILE A 242 0.76 -11.07 3.02
CA ILE A 242 0.20 -11.89 1.93
C ILE A 242 -0.50 -13.14 2.48
N ILE A 243 0.11 -13.86 3.42
CA ILE A 243 -0.48 -15.04 4.08
C ILE A 243 -1.80 -14.67 4.74
N THR A 244 -1.86 -13.53 5.44
CA THR A 244 -3.08 -13.06 6.11
C THR A 244 -4.23 -12.86 5.11
N GLU A 245 -3.95 -12.23 3.97
CA GLU A 245 -4.93 -12.05 2.89
C GLU A 245 -5.37 -13.40 2.28
N LEU A 246 -4.43 -14.30 2.00
CA LEU A 246 -4.73 -15.61 1.39
C LEU A 246 -5.55 -16.51 2.33
N VAL A 247 -5.33 -16.43 3.64
CA VAL A 247 -6.16 -17.14 4.64
C VAL A 247 -7.61 -16.68 4.55
N HIS A 248 -7.85 -15.37 4.48
CA HIS A 248 -9.20 -14.85 4.29
C HIS A 248 -9.81 -15.34 2.97
N GLN A 249 -9.09 -15.23 1.86
CA GLN A 249 -9.56 -15.67 0.54
C GLN A 249 -9.94 -17.17 0.52
N ARG A 250 -9.12 -18.03 1.14
CA ARG A 250 -9.41 -19.46 1.31
C ARG A 250 -10.70 -19.69 2.10
N ASP A 251 -10.87 -18.99 3.21
CA ASP A 251 -12.02 -19.16 4.10
C ASP A 251 -13.31 -18.66 3.43
N VAL A 252 -13.23 -17.59 2.64
CA VAL A 252 -14.32 -17.14 1.75
C VAL A 252 -14.64 -18.21 0.71
N CYS A 253 -13.66 -18.74 0.00
CA CYS A 253 -13.89 -19.80 -0.98
C CYS A 253 -14.59 -21.04 -0.36
N ARG A 254 -14.15 -21.48 0.82
CA ARG A 254 -14.81 -22.59 1.55
C ARG A 254 -16.25 -22.24 1.89
N THR A 255 -16.49 -21.05 2.42
CA THR A 255 -17.84 -20.57 2.76
C THR A 255 -18.77 -20.55 1.53
N LEU A 256 -18.27 -20.10 0.38
CA LEU A 256 -19.05 -20.07 -0.87
C LEU A 256 -19.37 -21.48 -1.38
N ILE A 257 -18.43 -22.42 -1.25
CA ILE A 257 -18.62 -23.84 -1.59
C ILE A 257 -19.68 -24.47 -0.68
N ASP A 258 -19.56 -24.28 0.64
CA ASP A 258 -20.50 -24.82 1.63
C ASP A 258 -21.92 -24.27 1.42
N GLN A 259 -22.02 -23.03 0.93
CA GLN A 259 -23.28 -22.38 0.59
C GLN A 259 -23.80 -22.77 -0.81
N GLY A 260 -23.02 -23.46 -1.63
CA GLY A 260 -23.40 -23.84 -2.99
C GLY A 260 -23.60 -22.65 -3.92
N VAL A 261 -22.71 -21.65 -3.86
CA VAL A 261 -22.75 -20.47 -4.74
C VAL A 261 -22.20 -20.81 -6.11
N VAL A 262 -23.06 -20.81 -7.13
CA VAL A 262 -22.70 -21.22 -8.50
C VAL A 262 -22.69 -20.08 -9.51
N THR A 263 -23.17 -18.89 -9.15
CA THR A 263 -23.19 -17.73 -10.05
C THR A 263 -22.47 -16.54 -9.42
N LYS A 264 -21.83 -15.71 -10.25
CA LYS A 264 -21.17 -14.47 -9.82
C LYS A 264 -22.14 -13.37 -9.36
N ASP A 265 -23.42 -13.48 -9.72
CA ASP A 265 -24.45 -12.50 -9.37
C ASP A 265 -25.13 -12.84 -8.02
N ASP A 266 -24.72 -13.93 -7.37
CA ASP A 266 -25.23 -14.32 -6.06
C ASP A 266 -24.76 -13.34 -4.97
N PHE A 267 -25.71 -12.79 -4.20
CA PHE A 267 -25.40 -11.87 -3.11
C PHE A 267 -24.36 -12.41 -2.12
N ARG A 268 -24.32 -13.73 -1.92
CA ARG A 268 -23.35 -14.37 -1.02
C ARG A 268 -21.90 -14.19 -1.49
N TRP A 269 -21.67 -14.04 -2.78
CA TRP A 269 -20.40 -13.57 -3.34
C TRP A 269 -20.31 -12.05 -3.34
N LEU A 270 -21.37 -11.37 -3.78
CA LEU A 270 -21.37 -9.91 -3.92
C LEU A 270 -21.09 -9.18 -2.59
N GLN A 271 -21.44 -9.78 -1.45
CA GLN A 271 -21.22 -9.21 -0.11
C GLN A 271 -19.74 -9.02 0.24
N TYR A 272 -18.80 -9.70 -0.45
CA TYR A 272 -17.37 -9.54 -0.23
C TYR A 272 -16.79 -8.41 -1.10
N MET A 273 -15.66 -7.84 -0.67
CA MET A 273 -14.94 -6.83 -1.44
C MET A 273 -14.30 -7.46 -2.67
N ARG A 274 -14.56 -6.87 -3.84
CA ARG A 274 -14.10 -7.35 -5.14
C ARG A 274 -13.31 -6.26 -5.83
N PHE A 275 -12.17 -6.63 -6.40
CA PHE A 275 -11.22 -5.70 -6.99
C PHE A 275 -11.15 -5.88 -8.50
N TYR A 276 -11.48 -4.82 -9.22
CA TYR A 276 -11.49 -4.78 -10.67
C TYR A 276 -10.42 -3.82 -11.16
N PHE A 277 -9.40 -4.38 -11.81
CA PHE A 277 -8.36 -3.60 -12.46
C PHE A 277 -8.66 -3.48 -13.96
N SER A 278 -8.64 -2.25 -14.45
CA SER A 278 -8.68 -1.91 -15.87
C SER A 278 -7.39 -1.18 -16.22
N PRO A 279 -6.66 -1.60 -17.27
CA PRO A 279 -5.46 -0.88 -17.70
C PRO A 279 -5.81 0.59 -17.97
N PRO A 280 -5.00 1.55 -17.48
CA PRO A 280 -5.27 2.96 -17.69
C PRO A 280 -5.29 3.27 -19.19
N ALA A 281 -6.40 3.82 -19.68
CA ALA A 281 -6.48 4.33 -21.05
C ALA A 281 -5.60 5.57 -21.20
N ALA A 282 -5.21 5.91 -22.44
CA ALA A 282 -4.51 7.16 -22.70
C ALA A 282 -5.33 8.34 -22.16
N ASN A 283 -4.75 9.09 -21.21
CA ASN A 283 -5.35 10.22 -20.47
C ASN A 283 -6.30 9.89 -19.31
N ALA A 284 -6.43 8.63 -18.89
CA ALA A 284 -7.21 8.28 -17.70
C ALA A 284 -6.45 8.68 -16.42
N LEU A 285 -7.20 9.06 -15.37
CA LEU A 285 -6.60 9.30 -14.07
C LEU A 285 -6.13 7.97 -13.48
N PRO A 286 -5.02 7.93 -12.71
CA PRO A 286 -4.57 6.72 -12.05
C PRO A 286 -5.66 6.06 -11.19
N GLN A 287 -6.53 6.86 -10.55
CA GLN A 287 -7.64 6.36 -9.74
C GLN A 287 -8.70 5.59 -10.52
N ASP A 288 -8.79 5.78 -11.84
CA ASP A 288 -9.76 5.06 -12.68
C ASP A 288 -9.32 3.62 -13.00
N SER A 289 -8.04 3.30 -12.77
CA SER A 289 -7.46 2.00 -13.09
C SER A 289 -7.91 0.88 -12.15
N LEU A 290 -8.27 1.20 -10.91
CA LEU A 290 -8.67 0.21 -9.91
C LEU A 290 -10.00 0.62 -9.26
N ARG A 291 -10.98 -0.27 -9.36
CA ARG A 291 -12.30 -0.14 -8.74
C ARG A 291 -12.51 -1.24 -7.72
N ILE A 292 -13.08 -0.87 -6.59
CA ILE A 292 -13.49 -1.77 -5.53
C ILE A 292 -15.02 -1.82 -5.56
N ALA A 293 -15.60 -3.02 -5.64
CA ALA A 293 -17.04 -3.20 -5.55
C ALA A 293 -17.41 -4.06 -4.33
N MET A 294 -18.55 -3.73 -3.72
CA MET A 294 -19.13 -4.48 -2.61
C MET A 294 -20.64 -4.33 -2.66
N ALA A 295 -21.36 -5.45 -2.75
CA ALA A 295 -22.75 -5.53 -3.17
C ALA A 295 -22.99 -4.70 -4.46
N ASP A 296 -23.82 -3.67 -4.40
CA ASP A 296 -24.16 -2.73 -5.48
C ASP A 296 -23.29 -1.45 -5.48
N ALA A 297 -22.47 -1.24 -4.45
CA ALA A 297 -21.60 -0.07 -4.37
C ALA A 297 -20.29 -0.30 -5.13
N THR A 298 -19.83 0.73 -5.85
CA THR A 298 -18.52 0.74 -6.53
C THR A 298 -17.77 2.02 -6.20
N LEU A 299 -16.50 1.88 -5.81
CA LEU A 299 -15.63 2.98 -5.38
C LEU A 299 -14.31 2.93 -6.16
N SER A 300 -13.78 4.08 -6.56
CA SER A 300 -12.43 4.18 -7.14
C SER A 300 -11.37 4.14 -6.05
N TYR A 301 -10.26 3.44 -6.29
CA TYR A 301 -9.16 3.38 -5.33
C TYR A 301 -8.33 4.67 -5.34
N GLY A 302 -8.04 5.21 -4.15
CA GLY A 302 -7.37 6.50 -4.01
C GLY A 302 -5.85 6.50 -4.21
N PHE A 303 -5.20 5.33 -4.14
CA PHE A 303 -3.73 5.18 -4.20
C PHE A 303 -2.97 6.06 -3.18
N GLU A 304 -3.54 6.23 -1.98
CA GLU A 304 -2.80 6.83 -0.85
C GLU A 304 -1.73 5.84 -0.36
N TYR A 305 -0.51 6.31 -0.09
CA TYR A 305 0.57 5.43 0.37
C TYR A 305 0.38 5.05 1.84
N LEU A 306 0.21 3.76 2.10
CA LEU A 306 -0.04 3.23 3.45
C LEU A 306 1.23 2.71 4.14
N GLY A 307 2.31 2.51 3.40
CA GLY A 307 3.51 1.82 3.91
C GLY A 307 3.24 0.36 4.27
N MET A 308 4.10 -0.20 5.12
CA MET A 308 3.92 -1.56 5.66
C MET A 308 3.17 -1.54 7.00
N ALA A 309 2.05 -0.83 7.05
CA ALA A 309 1.19 -0.81 8.23
C ALA A 309 0.62 -2.21 8.52
N GLU A 310 0.47 -2.52 9.81
CA GLU A 310 -0.21 -3.75 10.26
C GLU A 310 -1.69 -3.70 9.85
N ARG A 311 -2.16 -4.75 9.18
CA ARG A 311 -3.56 -4.89 8.80
C ARG A 311 -4.37 -5.55 9.90
N LEU A 312 -5.62 -5.11 10.02
CA LEU A 312 -6.63 -5.84 10.76
C LEU A 312 -6.94 -7.17 10.06
N ILE A 313 -6.98 -8.24 10.84
CA ILE A 313 -7.38 -9.57 10.37
C ILE A 313 -8.86 -9.52 9.93
N GLN A 314 -9.13 -9.97 8.71
CA GLN A 314 -10.49 -10.06 8.18
C GLN A 314 -11.20 -11.27 8.77
N THR A 315 -12.36 -11.01 9.38
CA THR A 315 -13.27 -11.97 10.01
C THR A 315 -14.68 -11.73 9.49
N PRO A 316 -15.61 -12.70 9.65
CA PRO A 316 -17.01 -12.50 9.24
C PRO A 316 -17.69 -11.28 9.89
N LEU A 317 -17.21 -10.82 11.05
CA LEU A 317 -17.71 -9.61 11.69
C LEU A 317 -17.19 -8.35 10.98
N THR A 318 -15.89 -8.30 10.65
CA THR A 318 -15.32 -7.16 9.94
C THR A 318 -15.85 -7.05 8.51
N ASP A 319 -16.13 -8.18 7.84
CA ASP A 319 -16.70 -8.18 6.49
C ASP A 319 -18.09 -7.52 6.48
N LYS A 320 -18.92 -7.82 7.48
CA LYS A 320 -20.21 -7.15 7.68
C LYS A 320 -20.06 -5.66 7.98
N CYS A 321 -19.04 -5.28 8.74
CA CYS A 321 -18.72 -3.86 8.95
C CYS A 321 -18.36 -3.17 7.63
N PHE A 322 -17.47 -3.76 6.82
CA PHE A 322 -17.11 -3.21 5.51
C PHE A 322 -18.32 -3.10 4.59
N LEU A 323 -19.20 -4.11 4.56
CA LEU A 323 -20.43 -4.08 3.78
C LEU A 323 -21.29 -2.88 4.18
N THR A 324 -21.54 -2.72 5.48
CA THR A 324 -22.39 -1.65 6.00
C THR A 324 -21.79 -0.27 5.76
N LEU A 325 -20.48 -0.11 5.96
CA LEU A 325 -19.77 1.17 5.75
C LEU A 325 -19.72 1.56 4.28
N THR A 326 -19.48 0.59 3.40
CA THR A 326 -19.44 0.82 1.95
C THR A 326 -20.81 1.23 1.42
N GLN A 327 -21.87 0.61 1.94
CA GLN A 327 -23.25 0.99 1.61
C GLN A 327 -23.61 2.38 2.13
N ALA A 328 -23.25 2.69 3.38
CA ALA A 328 -23.43 4.04 3.91
C ALA A 328 -22.71 5.09 3.04
N LEU A 329 -21.46 4.80 2.63
CA LEU A 329 -20.70 5.70 1.77
C LEU A 329 -21.35 5.87 0.39
N ASN A 330 -21.85 4.79 -0.22
CA ASN A 330 -22.59 4.84 -1.49
C ASN A 330 -23.84 5.73 -1.39
N MET A 331 -24.52 5.69 -0.25
CA MET A 331 -25.67 6.55 0.07
C MET A 331 -25.30 7.95 0.56
N LYS A 332 -23.99 8.30 0.61
CA LYS A 332 -23.47 9.56 1.15
C LYS A 332 -23.84 9.80 2.63
N LEU A 333 -23.94 8.71 3.39
CA LEU A 333 -24.18 8.70 4.83
C LEU A 333 -22.88 8.40 5.58
N GLY A 334 -22.81 8.84 6.85
CA GLY A 334 -21.74 8.46 7.76
C GLY A 334 -21.96 7.08 8.38
N GLY A 335 -20.87 6.37 8.69
CA GLY A 335 -20.90 5.08 9.38
C GLY A 335 -20.57 5.21 10.87
N ASN A 336 -21.49 4.79 11.74
CA ASN A 336 -21.29 4.77 13.19
C ASN A 336 -21.48 3.35 13.78
N PRO A 337 -20.48 2.45 13.68
CA PRO A 337 -20.57 1.13 14.32
C PRO A 337 -20.57 1.28 15.84
N PHE A 338 -21.54 0.67 16.51
CA PHE A 338 -21.68 0.69 17.96
C PHE A 338 -21.48 -0.71 18.56
N GLY A 339 -20.83 -0.79 19.73
CA GLY A 339 -20.60 -2.03 20.46
C GLY A 339 -19.90 -1.82 21.82
N PRO A 340 -19.70 -2.87 22.62
CA PRO A 340 -18.97 -2.79 23.90
C PRO A 340 -17.50 -2.43 23.69
N ALA A 341 -16.90 -1.74 24.67
CA ALA A 341 -15.48 -1.33 24.61
C ALA A 341 -14.57 -2.54 24.35
N GLY A 342 -13.66 -2.43 23.38
CA GLY A 342 -12.74 -3.50 22.96
C GLY A 342 -13.13 -4.26 21.68
N THR A 343 -14.28 -3.96 21.05
CA THR A 343 -14.74 -4.62 19.81
C THR A 343 -14.14 -4.05 18.51
N CYS A 344 -12.89 -3.58 18.51
CA CYS A 344 -12.17 -3.09 17.32
C CYS A 344 -12.93 -2.03 16.46
N GLN A 345 -13.80 -1.21 17.07
CA GLN A 345 -14.62 -0.19 16.38
C GLN A 345 -13.81 0.89 15.64
N THR A 346 -12.61 1.19 16.14
CA THR A 346 -11.70 2.20 15.56
C THR A 346 -10.75 1.58 14.54
N CYS A 347 -10.33 0.33 14.75
CA CYS A 347 -9.41 -0.39 13.87
C CYS A 347 -10.07 -0.79 12.53
N SER A 348 -11.38 -1.04 12.52
CA SER A 348 -12.11 -1.31 11.28
C SER A 348 -12.23 -0.10 10.33
N LYS A 349 -11.96 1.13 10.82
CA LYS A 349 -12.01 2.36 10.02
C LYS A 349 -10.70 2.73 9.32
N THR A 350 -9.60 2.05 9.64
CA THR A 350 -8.24 2.47 9.27
C THR A 350 -7.57 1.56 8.22
N ASN A 351 -8.28 0.56 7.71
CA ASN A 351 -7.75 -0.42 6.76
C ASN A 351 -8.27 -0.19 5.35
#